data_AF-A0A4U1I472-F1
#
_entry.id   AF-A0A4U1I472-F1
#
_cell.length_a   1.000
_cell.length_b   1.000
_cell.length_c   1.000
_cell.angle_alpha   90.00
_cell.angle_beta   90.00
_cell.angle_gamma   90.00
#
_symmetry.space_group_name_H-M   'P 1'
#
loop_
_entity.id
_entity.type
_entity.pdbx_description
1 polymer ?
#
loop_
_entity_poly.entity_id
_entity_poly.type
_entity_poly.pdbx_seq_one_letter_code
_entity_poly.pdbx_strand_id
1 'polypeptide(L)' 'MGGCGGSAPLFTGDGRATTQVQCPAAGPWETCLQNARGICQGDFDVIKQSSDNGMRNLLFACRAK' A
#
# COMPACT_ATOMS: atom_id res chain seq x y z
N MET A 1 -20.78 -12.87 0.62
CA MET A 1 -19.44 -12.71 0.03
C MET A 1 -18.95 -11.30 0.32
N GLY A 2 -17.88 -11.15 1.07
CA GLY A 2 -17.32 -9.85 1.40
C GLY A 2 -16.12 -10.04 2.32
N GLY A 3 -15.15 -10.83 1.87
CA GLY A 3 -13.85 -10.90 2.51
C GLY A 3 -13.15 -9.56 2.29
N CYS A 4 -13.47 -8.55 3.10
CA CYS A 4 -12.57 -7.45 3.33
C CYS A 4 -11.38 -8.06 4.08
N GLY A 5 -10.35 -8.45 3.34
CA GLY A 5 -9.06 -8.83 3.90
C GLY A 5 -8.52 -7.64 4.68
N GLY A 6 -8.91 -7.57 5.96
CA GLY A 6 -8.36 -6.63 6.91
C GLY A 6 -6.93 -7.05 7.21
N SER A 7 -6.01 -6.68 6.33
CA SER A 7 -4.63 -6.47 6.76
C SER A 7 -4.72 -5.40 7.84
N ALA A 8 -4.66 -5.83 9.11
CA ALA A 8 -4.73 -4.93 10.26
C ALA A 8 -3.84 -3.72 9.97
N PRO A 9 -4.32 -2.48 10.17
CA PRO A 9 -3.54 -1.29 9.86
C PRO A 9 -2.21 -1.44 10.60
N LEU A 10 -1.14 -1.65 9.84
CA LEU A 10 0.19 -1.66 10.40
C LEU A 10 0.45 -0.21 10.75
N PHE A 11 0.19 0.15 12.00
CA PHE A 11 0.58 1.44 12.52
C PHE A 11 2.10 1.49 12.39
N THR A 12 2.63 2.39 11.54
CA THR A 12 4.04 2.74 11.62
C THR A 12 4.36 3.18 13.05
N GLY A 13 5.62 3.09 13.48
CA GLY A 13 6.06 3.55 14.80
C GLY A 13 5.62 4.99 15.13
N ASP A 14 5.30 5.79 14.10
CA ASP A 14 4.79 7.16 14.16
C ASP A 14 3.26 7.30 14.38
N GLY A 15 2.51 6.20 14.57
CA GLY A 15 1.06 6.22 14.90
C GLY A 15 0.11 6.52 13.72
N ARG A 16 0.63 6.68 12.50
CA ARG A 16 -0.21 6.85 11.29
C ARG A 16 -0.69 5.48 10.79
N ALA A 17 -1.94 5.44 10.32
CA ALA A 17 -2.47 4.26 9.65
C ALA A 17 -1.75 4.09 8.30
N THR A 18 -0.90 3.07 8.20
CA THR A 18 -0.26 2.70 6.94
C THR A 18 -0.92 1.46 6.38
N THR A 19 -0.99 1.42 5.06
CA THR A 19 -1.52 0.29 4.31
C THR A 19 -0.38 -0.30 3.51
N GLN A 20 -0.22 -1.62 3.64
CA GLN A 20 0.69 -2.38 2.81
C GLN A 20 -0.11 -3.07 1.72
N VAL A 21 0.32 -2.89 0.48
CA VAL A 21 -0.19 -3.67 -0.66
C VAL A 21 0.92 -4.53 -1.23
N GLN A 22 0.53 -5.74 -1.63
CA GLN A 22 1.37 -6.65 -2.38
C GLN A 22 0.92 -6.64 -3.84
N CYS A 23 1.85 -6.33 -4.72
CA CYS A 23 1.62 -6.23 -6.15
C CYS A 23 2.55 -7.21 -6.87
N PRO A 24 2.15 -7.78 -7.99
CA PRO A 24 3.09 -8.56 -8.80
C PRO A 24 4.26 -7.68 -9.24
N ALA A 25 5.50 -8.17 -9.10
CA ALA A 25 6.67 -7.47 -9.63
C ALA A 25 6.75 -7.57 -11.17
N ALA A 26 5.89 -8.39 -11.79
CA ALA A 26 5.68 -8.47 -13.22
C ALA A 26 5.01 -7.17 -13.72
N GLY A 27 5.81 -6.11 -13.87
CA GLY A 27 5.37 -4.81 -14.36
C GLY A 27 5.99 -3.62 -13.63
N PRO A 28 5.65 -2.38 -14.04
CA PRO A 28 6.09 -1.16 -13.35
C PRO A 28 5.43 -1.02 -11.98
N TRP A 29 6.02 -0.20 -11.10
CA TRP A 29 5.44 0.12 -9.78
C TRP A 29 4.11 0.86 -9.90
N GLU A 30 3.81 1.38 -11.09
CA GLU A 30 2.59 2.10 -11.43
C GLU A 30 1.32 1.35 -11.01
N THR A 31 1.22 0.03 -11.22
CA THR A 31 0.07 -0.77 -10.77
C THR A 31 -0.11 -0.74 -9.25
N CYS A 32 1.01 -0.73 -8.52
CA CYS A 32 1.05 -0.68 -7.07
C CYS A 32 0.67 0.71 -6.55
N LEU A 33 1.17 1.75 -7.21
CA LEU A 33 0.84 3.14 -6.95
C LEU A 33 -0.64 3.45 -7.27
N GLN A 34 -1.17 2.92 -8.36
CA GLN A 34 -2.59 3.05 -8.74
C GLN A 34 -3.50 2.39 -7.71
N ASN A 35 -3.14 1.20 -7.20
CA ASN A 35 -3.86 0.55 -6.10
C ASN A 35 -3.84 1.40 -4.84
N ALA A 36 -2.67 1.89 -4.44
CA ALA A 36 -2.52 2.76 -3.27
C ALA A 36 -3.37 4.03 -3.40
N ARG A 37 -3.37 4.66 -4.59
CA ARG A 37 -4.19 5.83 -4.89
C ARG A 37 -5.69 5.53 -4.80
N GLY A 38 -6.09 4.37 -5.30
CA GLY A 38 -7.48 3.89 -5.23
C GLY A 38 -7.95 3.63 -3.79
N ILE A 39 -7.06 3.10 -2.94
CA ILE A 39 -7.33 2.86 -1.52
C ILE A 39 -7.48 4.18 -0.76
N CYS A 40 -6.58 5.15 -1.00
CA CYS A 40 -6.64 6.45 -0.35
C CYS A 40 -7.66 7.41 -0.94
N GLN A 41 -8.23 7.07 -2.11
CA GLN A 41 -9.07 7.97 -2.91
C GLN A 41 -8.45 9.36 -3.12
N GLY A 42 -7.12 9.41 -3.23
CA GLY A 42 -6.36 10.66 -3.18
C GLY A 42 -4.85 10.43 -3.18
N ASP A 43 -4.11 11.46 -2.78
CA ASP A 43 -2.66 11.38 -2.64
C ASP A 43 -2.24 10.53 -1.44
N PHE A 44 -1.13 9.83 -1.60
CA PHE A 44 -0.56 8.98 -0.58
C PHE A 44 0.95 9.19 -0.53
N ASP A 45 1.51 9.03 0.66
CA ASP A 45 2.95 9.00 0.87
C ASP A 45 3.44 7.57 0.82
N VAL A 46 4.40 7.33 -0.06
CA VAL A 46 5.13 6.07 -0.10
C VAL A 46 6.14 6.05 1.05
N ILE A 47 5.92 5.15 2.01
CA ILE A 47 6.78 5.01 3.20
C ILE A 47 7.88 3.99 2.92
N LYS A 48 7.53 2.85 2.32
CA LYS A 48 8.49 1.79 2.02
C LYS A 48 8.16 1.10 0.71
N GLN A 49 9.18 0.88 -0.09
CA GLN A 49 9.11 0.07 -1.31
C GLN A 49 10.10 -1.07 -1.16
N SER A 50 9.59 -2.29 -1.27
CA SER A 50 10.40 -3.51 -1.19
C SER A 50 9.96 -4.45 -2.29
N SER A 51 10.90 -5.16 -2.92
CA SER A 51 10.57 -6.25 -3.84
C SER A 51 11.13 -7.53 -3.26
N ASP A 52 10.30 -8.54 -3.05
CA ASP A 52 10.67 -9.83 -2.49
C ASP A 52 10.05 -10.96 -3.31
N ASN A 53 10.86 -11.96 -3.71
CA ASN A 53 10.42 -13.16 -4.44
C ASN A 53 9.48 -12.90 -5.64
N GLY A 54 9.70 -11.83 -6.41
CA GLY A 54 8.83 -11.48 -7.55
C GLY A 54 7.50 -10.83 -7.16
N MET A 55 7.34 -10.44 -5.90
CA MET A 55 6.26 -9.59 -5.40
C MET A 55 6.83 -8.25 -4.93
N ARG A 56 6.04 -7.19 -5.08
CA ARG A 56 6.36 -5.84 -4.63
C ARG A 56 5.50 -5.50 -3.44
N ASN A 57 6.15 -5.19 -2.34
CA ASN A 57 5.59 -4.69 -1.11
C ASN A 57 5.67 -3.17 -1.11
N LEU A 58 4.53 -2.50 -1.30
CA LEU A 58 4.41 -1.06 -1.16
C LEU A 58 3.71 -0.75 0.17
N LEU A 59 4.42 -0.11 1.08
CA LEU A 59 3.85 0.48 2.29
C LEU A 59 3.62 1.96 2.03
N PHE A 60 2.39 2.41 2.24
CA PHE A 60 2.02 3.81 2.07
C PHE A 60 1.09 4.29 3.18
N ALA A 61 1.07 5.60 3.41
CA ALA A 61 0.05 6.25 4.23
C ALA A 61 -0.80 7.18 3.36
N CYS A 62 -2.11 7.13 3.53
CA CYS A 62 -2.99 8.11 2.91
C CYS A 62 -2.72 9.49 3.51
N ARG A 63 -2.57 10.51 2.65
CA ARG A 63 -2.52 11.89 3.14
C ARG A 63 -3.94 12.26 3.58
N ALA A 64 -4.05 12.78 4.80
CA ALA A 64 -5.27 13.48 5.20
C ALA A 64 -5.42 14.71 4.29
N LYS A 65 -6.64 14.90 3.77
CA LYS A 65 -6.98 16.05 2.94
C LYS A 65 -6.96 17.35 3.75
#